data_AF-A0A3B9HEE4-F1
#
_entry.id   AF-A0A3B9HEE4-F1
#
_cell.length_a   1.000
_cell.length_b   1.000
_cell.length_c   1.000
_cell.angle_alpha   90.00
_cell.angle_beta   90.00
_cell.angle_gamma   90.00
#
_symmetry.space_group_name_H-M   'P 1'
#
loop_
_entity.id
_entity.type
_entity.pdbx_description
1 polymer ?
#
loop_
_entity_poly.entity_id
_entity_poly.type
_entity_poly.pdbx_seq_one_letter_code
_entity_poly.pdbx_strand_id
1 'polypeptide(L)' 'MVELAPAAPAVLSDDGILWFSYPRRSPNLETDIDSNRGWETLLNAGWTAISEISIDETWSAIRFVLNPDT' A
#
# COMPACT_ATOMS: atom_id res chain seq x y z
N MET A 1 0.13 13.85 -10.90
CA MET A 1 1.25 13.14 -10.24
C MET A 1 0.94 11.65 -10.20
N VAL A 2 1.03 10.94 -11.32
CA VAL A 2 0.83 9.47 -11.39
C VAL A 2 1.92 8.88 -12.29
N GLU A 3 3.19 9.20 -12.00
CA GLU A 3 4.30 8.83 -12.90
C GLU A 3 5.34 7.91 -12.25
N LEU A 4 5.23 7.62 -10.94
CA LEU A 4 6.23 6.83 -10.20
C LEU A 4 5.72 5.47 -9.68
N ALA A 5 4.44 5.17 -9.81
CA ALA A 5 3.83 3.95 -9.27
C ALA A 5 4.48 2.63 -9.77
N PRO A 6 4.81 2.45 -11.06
CA PRO A 6 5.46 1.22 -11.52
C PRO A 6 6.97 1.19 -11.27
N ALA A 7 7.61 2.32 -10.94
CA ALA A 7 9.05 2.37 -10.74
C ALA A 7 9.45 1.90 -9.33
N ALA A 8 8.65 2.18 -8.30
CA ALA A 8 8.98 1.84 -6.92
C ALA A 8 9.17 0.33 -6.66
N PRO A 9 8.35 -0.59 -7.21
CA PRO A 9 8.56 -2.03 -7.07
C PRO A 9 9.83 -2.54 -7.76
N ALA A 10 10.28 -1.89 -8.84
CA ALA A 10 11.41 -2.34 -9.65
C ALA A 10 12.79 -2.04 -9.04
N VAL A 11 12.85 -1.22 -7.98
CA VAL A 11 14.11 -0.84 -7.30
C VAL A 11 14.28 -1.54 -5.95
N LEU A 12 13.25 -2.24 -5.47
CA LEU A 12 13.29 -2.94 -4.19
C LEU A 12 14.05 -4.26 -4.36
N SER A 13 15.03 -4.52 -3.48
CA SER A 13 15.67 -5.84 -3.36
C SER A 13 14.65 -6.90 -2.94
N ASP A 14 15.00 -8.19 -3.01
CA ASP A 14 14.10 -9.30 -2.68
C ASP A 14 13.49 -9.20 -1.27
N ASP A 15 14.19 -8.56 -0.32
CA ASP A 15 13.70 -8.26 1.06
C ASP A 15 13.07 -6.87 1.20
N GLY A 16 12.75 -6.23 0.09
CA GLY A 16 12.27 -4.86 0.02
C GLY A 16 10.91 -4.68 0.67
N ILE A 17 10.79 -3.63 1.47
CA ILE A 17 9.54 -3.27 2.13
C ILE A 17 8.93 -2.06 1.43
N LEU A 18 7.68 -2.21 1.01
CA LEU A 18 6.91 -1.12 0.40
C LEU A 18 5.86 -0.61 1.38
N TRP A 19 5.87 0.69 1.67
CA TRP A 19 4.87 1.34 2.51
C TRP A 19 4.01 2.27 1.68
N PHE A 20 2.69 2.20 1.88
CA PHE A 20 1.74 3.16 1.33
C PHE A 20 1.01 3.87 2.47
N SER A 21 1.04 5.20 2.45
CA SER A 21 0.19 6.03 3.32
C SER A 21 -1.09 6.41 2.58
N TYR A 22 -2.24 6.27 3.23
CA TYR A 22 -3.54 6.64 2.68
C TYR A 22 -4.41 7.28 3.77
N PRO A 23 -5.31 8.20 3.41
CA PRO A 23 -6.18 8.83 4.38
C PRO A 23 -7.22 7.84 4.88
N ARG A 24 -7.51 7.87 6.18
CA ARG A 24 -8.60 7.11 6.78
C ARG A 24 -9.91 7.66 6.25
N ARG A 25 -10.84 6.74 5.95
CA ARG A 25 -12.16 7.08 5.45
C ARG A 25 -12.82 8.05 6.41
N SER A 26 -12.97 9.28 5.95
CA SER A 26 -13.62 10.37 6.66
C SER A 26 -14.91 10.70 5.92
N PRO A 27 -16.01 11.03 6.59
CA PRO A 27 -17.27 11.38 5.92
C PRO A 27 -17.13 12.56 4.93
N ASN A 28 -16.08 13.37 5.09
CA ASN A 28 -15.79 14.54 4.23
C ASN A 28 -14.70 14.27 3.18
N LEU A 29 -14.22 13.03 3.04
CA LEU A 29 -13.18 12.67 2.07
C LEU A 29 -13.57 11.39 1.34
N GLU A 30 -13.98 11.53 0.08
CA GLU A 30 -14.16 10.40 -0.82
C GLU A 30 -12.78 9.88 -1.24
N THR A 31 -12.46 8.66 -0.82
CA THR A 31 -11.25 7.93 -1.20
C THR A 31 -11.63 6.55 -1.72
N ASP A 32 -11.03 6.17 -2.85
CA ASP A 32 -11.18 4.84 -3.45
C ASP A 32 -10.37 3.76 -2.70
N ILE A 33 -9.46 4.19 -1.81
CA ILE A 33 -8.58 3.35 -1.03
C ILE A 33 -8.96 3.43 0.45
N ASP A 34 -9.07 2.26 1.08
CA ASP A 34 -9.18 2.07 2.53
C ASP A 34 -8.36 0.84 2.94
N SER A 35 -8.39 0.43 4.21
CA SER A 35 -7.61 -0.72 4.71
C SER A 35 -7.89 -2.02 3.93
N ASN A 36 -9.08 -2.17 3.36
CA ASN A 36 -9.52 -3.38 2.68
C ASN A 36 -9.69 -3.20 1.16
N ARG A 37 -9.77 -1.95 0.66
CA ARG A 37 -10.06 -1.64 -0.73
C ARG A 37 -8.90 -0.92 -1.42
N GLY A 38 -8.66 -1.30 -2.68
CA GLY A 38 -7.70 -0.61 -3.57
C GLY A 38 -6.28 -1.19 -3.58
N TRP A 39 -6.04 -2.28 -2.85
CA TRP A 39 -4.75 -3.00 -2.83
C TRP A 39 -4.68 -4.17 -3.80
N GLU A 40 -5.78 -4.49 -4.51
CA GLU A 40 -5.90 -5.65 -5.40
C GLU A 40 -4.79 -5.73 -6.44
N THR A 41 -4.34 -4.60 -6.99
CA THR A 41 -3.23 -4.55 -7.94
C THR A 41 -1.92 -5.05 -7.34
N LEU A 42 -1.63 -4.73 -6.07
CA LEU A 42 -0.43 -5.19 -5.37
C LEU A 42 -0.56 -6.68 -4.99
N LEU A 43 -1.73 -7.07 -4.47
CA LEU A 43 -2.01 -8.46 -4.11
C LEU A 43 -1.88 -9.39 -5.32
N ASN A 44 -2.44 -8.99 -6.47
CA ASN A 44 -2.33 -9.74 -7.72
C ASN A 44 -0.91 -9.72 -8.32
N ALA A 45 -0.07 -8.78 -7.90
CA ALA A 45 1.34 -8.70 -8.28
C ALA A 45 2.27 -9.48 -7.33
N GLY A 46 1.73 -10.32 -6.44
CA GLY A 46 2.51 -11.17 -5.52
C GLY A 46 2.95 -10.48 -4.23
N TRP A 47 2.43 -9.28 -3.94
CA TRP A 47 2.72 -8.58 -2.69
C TRP A 47 1.74 -9.00 -1.60
N THR A 48 2.25 -9.17 -0.38
CA THR A 48 1.42 -9.49 0.78
C THR A 48 1.37 -8.30 1.73
N ALA A 49 0.17 -7.90 2.14
CA ALA A 49 -0.03 -6.94 3.24
C ALA A 49 0.32 -7.60 4.58
N ILE A 50 1.26 -7.03 5.33
CA ILE A 50 1.78 -7.63 6.58
C ILE A 50 1.30 -6.87 7.82
N SER A 51 1.20 -5.54 7.73
CA SER A 51 0.84 -4.72 8.89
C SER A 51 0.29 -3.37 8.47
N GLU A 52 -0.66 -2.85 9.24
CA GLU A 52 -1.18 -1.49 9.11
C GLU A 52 -0.95 -0.72 10.42
N ILE A 53 -0.61 0.56 10.33
CA ILE A 53 -0.42 1.47 11.47
C ILE A 53 -1.20 2.77 11.28
N SER A 54 -1.60 3.39 12.39
CA SER A 54 -2.05 4.79 12.41
C SER A 54 -0.82 5.68 12.37
N ILE A 55 -0.74 6.58 11.38
CA ILE A 55 0.26 7.65 11.40
C ILE A 55 -0.22 8.74 12.37
N ASP A 56 -1.47 9.18 12.18
CA ASP A 56 -2.14 10.19 13.01
C ASP A 56 -3.66 9.94 13.01
N GLU A 57 -4.46 10.96 13.36
CA GLU A 57 -5.93 10.89 13.38
C GLU A 57 -6.57 10.77 11.99
N THR A 58 -5.84 11.16 10.93
CA THR A 58 -6.35 11.26 9.56
C THR A 58 -5.70 10.26 8.61
N TRP A 59 -4.50 9.75 8.90
CA TRP A 59 -3.71 8.91 7.99
C TRP A 59 -3.38 7.54 8.57
N SER A 60 -3.47 6.52 7.72
CA SER A 60 -2.94 5.18 7.95
C SER A 60 -1.76 4.91 7.02
N ALA A 61 -0.90 3.96 7.41
CA ALA A 61 0.07 3.35 6.52
C ALA A 61 -0.06 1.83 6.54
N ILE A 62 0.02 1.21 5.37
CA ILE A 62 0.07 -0.23 5.21
C ILE A 62 1.40 -0.66 4.61
N ARG A 63 1.93 -1.76 5.14
CA ARG A 63 3.20 -2.37 4.75
C ARG A 63 2.95 -3.59 3.88
N PHE A 64 3.62 -3.63 2.75
CA PHE A 64 3.71 -4.78 1.87
C PHE A 64 5.13 -5.32 1.80
N VAL A 65 5.23 -6.64 1.64
CA VAL A 65 6.45 -7.35 1.27
C VAL A 65 6.17 -8.18 0.02
N LEU A 66 7.17 -8.32 -0.85
CA LEU A 66 7.08 -9.21 -1.99
C LEU A 66 7.21 -10.64 -1.49
N ASN A 67 6.30 -11.52 -1.88
CA ASN A 67 6.41 -12.93 -1.55
C ASN A 67 6.92 -13.67 -2.80
N PRO A 68 8.18 -14.14 -2.83
CA PRO A 68 8.74 -14.78 -4.02
C PRO A 68 8.10 -16.15 -4.33
N ASP A 69 7.33 -16.71 -3.39
CA ASP A 69 6.74 -18.05 -3.47
C ASP A 69 5.27 -18.08 -3.97
N THR A 70 4.72 -16.98 -4.52
CA THR A 70 3.36 -16.92 -5.09
C THR A 70 3.35 -17.00 -6.62
#